data_AF-A0A956J7W1-F1
#
_entry.id   AF-A0A956J7W1-F1
#
_cell.length_a   1.000
_cell.length_b   1.000
_cell.length_c   1.000
_cell.angle_alpha   90.00
_cell.angle_beta   90.00
_cell.angle_gamma   90.00
#
_symmetry.space_group_name_H-M   'P 1'
#
loop_
_entity.id
_entity.type
_entity.pdbx_description
1 polymer ?
#
loop_
_entity_poly.entity_id
_entity_poly.type
_entity_poly.pdbx_seq_one_letter_code
_entity_poly.pdbx_strand_id
1 'polypeptide(L)'
;MFGRKGKVRRVPDGQFEKRRCPECGKTTVFRECLVKSTYTAYHFVSLWSSESTQFACDACGSVMPLDETEEPELSGRELGQRKELEAKQAAIQAKQAELERLMRIKTAQDRERARDDAIEDELAAMKRRLGLDED
;
A
#
# COMPACT_ATOMS: atom_id res chain seq x y z
N MET A 1 39.37 20.89 26.97
CA MET A 1 38.77 19.62 26.49
C MET A 1 37.25 19.80 26.41
N PHE A 2 36.70 19.98 25.22
CA PHE A 2 35.25 20.16 25.00
C PHE A 2 34.58 18.79 24.85
N GLY A 3 34.06 18.23 25.96
CA GLY A 3 33.34 16.96 25.93
C GLY A 3 31.83 17.20 25.75
N ARG A 4 31.28 16.87 24.57
CA ARG A 4 29.83 16.72 24.39
C ARG A 4 29.37 15.50 25.20
N LYS A 5 28.72 15.71 26.34
CA LYS A 5 28.04 14.64 27.09
C LYS A 5 26.64 14.44 26.52
N GLY A 6 26.51 13.62 25.47
CA GLY A 6 25.21 13.21 24.95
C GLY A 6 24.54 12.20 25.90
N LYS A 7 23.33 12.49 26.36
CA LYS A 7 22.49 11.50 27.05
C LYS A 7 21.49 10.96 26.04
N VAL A 8 21.58 9.66 25.75
CA VAL A 8 20.63 8.95 24.90
C VAL A 8 19.58 8.29 25.79
N ARG A 9 18.30 8.56 25.57
CA ARG A 9 17.19 7.87 26.25
C ARG A 9 16.27 7.24 25.23
N ARG A 10 16.00 5.94 25.39
CA ARG A 10 14.99 5.23 24.60
C ARG A 10 13.60 5.80 24.94
N VAL A 11 12.79 6.03 23.91
CA VAL A 11 11.40 6.45 24.11
C VAL A 11 10.57 5.18 24.38
N PRO A 12 9.87 5.07 25.52
CA PRO A 12 9.15 3.85 25.90
C PRO A 12 8.01 3.51 24.91
N ASP A 13 7.35 4.51 24.34
CA ASP A 13 6.29 4.37 23.31
C ASP A 13 6.76 4.87 21.93
N GLY A 14 8.06 4.80 21.66
CA GLY A 14 8.66 5.32 20.43
C GLY A 14 8.31 4.49 19.20
N GLN A 15 8.58 5.04 18.01
CA GLN A 15 8.45 4.31 16.77
C GLN A 15 9.47 3.16 16.68
N PHE A 16 9.04 2.05 16.08
CA PHE A 16 9.87 0.87 15.85
C PHE A 16 9.82 0.49 14.38
N GLU A 17 10.98 0.34 13.76
CA GLU A 17 11.07 -0.07 12.37
C GLU A 17 12.09 -1.19 12.19
N LYS A 18 11.73 -2.21 11.40
CA LYS A 18 12.63 -3.31 11.06
C LYS A 18 13.41 -2.92 9.82
N ARG A 19 14.71 -2.69 9.98
CA ARG A 19 15.60 -2.29 8.89
C ARG A 19 16.96 -2.97 9.03
N ARG A 20 17.75 -2.92 7.96
CA ARG A 20 19.11 -3.44 7.98
C ARG A 20 20.06 -2.36 8.48
N CYS A 21 20.85 -2.70 9.49
CA CYS A 21 21.81 -1.78 10.07
C CYS A 21 23.09 -1.72 9.21
N PRO A 22 23.56 -0.53 8.79
CA PRO A 22 24.80 -0.42 7.99
C PRO A 22 26.05 -0.80 8.80
N GLU A 23 26.05 -0.53 10.11
CA GLU A 23 27.19 -0.84 11.00
C GLU A 23 27.38 -2.35 11.25
N CYS A 24 26.29 -3.09 11.48
CA CYS A 24 26.39 -4.52 11.83
C CYS A 24 25.87 -5.47 10.76
N GLY A 25 25.29 -4.96 9.67
CA GLY A 25 24.76 -5.71 8.54
C GLY A 25 23.52 -6.56 8.83
N LYS A 26 23.03 -6.58 10.09
CA LYS A 26 21.90 -7.40 10.52
C LYS A 26 20.57 -6.66 10.34
N THR A 27 19.54 -7.38 9.91
CA THR A 27 18.15 -6.91 9.94
C THR A 27 17.66 -6.92 11.38
N THR A 28 17.45 -5.73 11.94
CA THR A 28 17.15 -5.55 13.37
C THR A 28 16.04 -4.52 13.56
N VAL A 29 15.47 -4.46 14.75
CA VAL A 29 14.52 -3.41 15.10
C VAL A 29 15.31 -2.18 15.53
N PHE A 30 15.04 -1.06 14.88
CA PHE A 30 15.50 0.26 15.29
C PHE A 30 14.49 0.87 16.24
N ARG A 31 14.93 1.28 17.43
CA ARG A 31 14.08 1.90 18.45
C ARG A 31 14.34 3.39 18.52
N GLU A 32 13.28 4.17 18.54
CA GLU A 32 13.38 5.62 18.72
C GLU A 32 14.10 5.99 20.04
N CYS A 33 15.06 6.90 19.92
CA CYS A 33 15.91 7.39 20.98
C CYS A 33 16.01 8.92 20.89
N LEU A 34 15.80 9.59 22.02
CA LEU A 34 16.04 11.02 22.13
C LEU A 34 17.51 11.26 22.48
N VAL A 35 18.19 12.00 21.62
CA VAL A 35 19.58 12.42 21.84
C VAL A 35 19.55 13.88 22.31
N LYS A 36 19.88 14.10 23.59
CA LYS A 36 20.05 15.46 24.12
C LYS A 36 21.48 15.92 23.88
N SER A 37 21.66 16.94 23.04
CA SER A 37 22.94 17.59 22.82
C SER A 37 22.98 18.90 23.61
N THR A 38 23.84 18.97 24.62
CA THR A 38 24.06 20.21 25.40
C THR A 38 25.34 20.88 24.92
N TYR A 39 25.24 22.13 24.47
CA TYR A 39 26.41 22.94 24.11
C TYR A 39 26.79 23.85 25.27
N THR A 40 27.94 23.58 25.89
CA THR A 40 28.50 24.38 26.98
C THR A 40 29.69 25.19 26.48
N ALA A 41 29.57 26.52 26.50
CA ALA A 41 30.73 27.42 26.43
C ALA A 41 31.04 27.92 27.84
N TYR A 42 32.32 27.95 28.21
CA TYR A 42 32.84 28.47 29.48
C TYR A 42 32.14 27.92 30.75
N HIS A 43 32.44 26.68 31.14
CA HIS A 43 32.26 26.02 32.46
C HIS A 43 30.97 26.20 33.31
N PHE A 44 30.06 27.14 33.04
CA PHE A 44 28.99 27.58 33.94
C PHE A 44 27.70 28.04 33.22
N VAL A 45 27.68 28.25 31.90
CA VAL A 45 26.47 28.68 31.18
C VAL A 45 26.10 27.69 30.07
N SER A 46 24.95 27.04 30.21
CA SER A 46 24.35 26.22 29.15
C SER A 46 23.69 27.16 28.14
N LEU A 47 24.25 27.25 26.92
CA LEU A 47 23.79 28.19 25.90
C LEU A 47 22.48 27.73 25.23
N TRP A 48 22.36 26.44 24.94
CA TRP A 48 21.18 25.83 24.33
C TRP A 48 21.25 24.30 24.48
N SER A 49 20.13 23.65 24.82
CA SER A 49 19.94 22.20 24.71
C SER A 49 19.03 21.87 23.51
N SER A 50 19.54 21.14 22.52
CA SER A 50 18.72 20.60 21.43
C SER A 50 18.38 19.15 21.69
N GLU A 51 17.13 18.78 21.41
CA GLU A 51 16.64 17.41 21.43
C GLU A 51 16.38 16.99 19.98
N SER A 52 17.04 15.92 19.53
CA SER A 52 16.79 15.34 18.22
C SER A 52 16.37 13.89 18.39
N THR A 53 15.31 13.50 17.69
CA THR A 53 14.89 12.11 17.54
C THR A 53 15.85 11.39 16.62
N GLN A 54 16.46 10.31 17.12
CA GLN A 54 17.28 9.39 16.34
C GLN A 54 16.83 7.96 16.62
N PHE A 55 17.35 6.99 15.88
CA PHE A 55 17.02 5.58 16.09
C PHE A 55 18.24 4.80 16.51
N ALA A 56 18.08 3.90 17.49
CA ALA A 56 19.15 3.01 17.94
C ALA A 56 18.90 1.58 17.46
N CYS A 57 19.92 0.96 16.89
CA CYS A 57 19.89 -0.46 16.53
C CYS A 57 19.81 -1.32 17.81
N ASP A 58 18.89 -2.28 17.87
CA ASP A 58 18.77 -3.18 19.03
C ASP A 58 19.92 -4.20 19.14
N ALA A 59 20.63 -4.50 18.04
CA ALA A 59 21.73 -5.47 18.05
C ALA A 59 23.09 -4.87 18.43
N CYS A 60 23.48 -3.73 17.86
CA CYS A 60 24.78 -3.11 18.12
C CYS A 60 24.70 -1.82 18.96
N GLY A 61 23.51 -1.25 19.13
CA GLY A 61 23.33 -0.02 19.91
C GLY A 61 23.80 1.26 19.21
N SER A 62 24.20 1.22 17.93
CA SER A 62 24.53 2.43 17.17
C SER A 62 23.31 3.33 17.05
N VAL A 63 23.50 4.64 17.22
CA VAL A 63 22.45 5.66 17.13
C VAL A 63 22.66 6.44 15.84
N MET A 64 21.65 6.45 14.98
CA MET A 64 21.73 7.02 13.63
C MET A 64 20.35 7.50 13.15
N PRO A 65 20.30 8.39 12.13
CA PRO A 65 19.05 8.79 11.49
C PRO A 65 18.41 7.60 10.77
N LEU A 66 17.07 7.58 10.72
CA LEU A 66 16.33 6.51 10.04
C LEU A 66 16.61 6.48 8.52
N ASP A 67 16.85 7.65 7.92
CA ASP A 67 17.11 7.77 6.48
C ASP A 67 18.41 7.08 6.03
N GLU A 68 19.34 6.84 6.96
CA GLU A 68 20.61 6.15 6.69
C GLU A 68 20.51 4.62 6.80
N THR A 69 19.31 4.08 7.06
CA THR A 69 19.09 2.63 7.21
C THR A 69 18.44 2.02 5.97
N GLU A 70 18.93 0.85 5.56
CA GLU A 70 18.45 0.15 4.36
C GLU A 70 17.11 -0.56 4.61
N GLU A 71 16.28 -0.65 3.57
CA GLU A 71 15.02 -1.40 3.59
C GLU A 71 15.27 -2.88 4.00
N PRO A 72 14.36 -3.49 4.75
CA PRO A 72 14.51 -4.88 5.13
C PRO A 72 14.52 -5.78 3.88
N GLU A 73 15.52 -6.67 3.78
CA GLU A 73 15.51 -7.71 2.76
C GLU A 73 14.27 -8.59 2.97
N LEU A 74 13.28 -8.43 2.09
CA LEU A 74 12.15 -9.36 2.00
C LEU A 74 12.73 -10.74 1.74
N SER A 75 12.38 -11.71 2.57
CA SER A 75 12.88 -13.07 2.39
C SER A 75 12.43 -13.59 1.02
N GLY A 76 13.23 -14.46 0.38
CA GLY A 76 12.87 -15.03 -0.94
C GLY A 76 11.47 -15.67 -0.98
N ARG A 77 10.97 -16.12 0.17
CA ARG A 77 9.61 -16.63 0.37
C ARG A 77 8.54 -15.54 0.28
N GLU A 78 8.76 -14.37 0.85
CA GLU A 78 7.83 -13.22 0.80
C GLU A 78 7.79 -12.59 -0.60
N LEU A 79 8.94 -12.52 -1.27
CA LEU A 79 9.03 -12.14 -2.68
C LEU A 79 8.26 -13.12 -3.59
N GLY A 80 8.36 -14.43 -3.32
CA GLY A 80 7.58 -15.45 -4.02
C GLY A 80 6.07 -15.26 -3.82
N GLN A 81 5.63 -15.02 -2.58
CA GLN A 81 4.22 -14.81 -2.26
C GLN A 81 3.66 -13.54 -2.91
N ARG A 82 4.42 -12.43 -2.96
CA ARG A 82 3.97 -11.21 -3.65
C ARG A 82 3.77 -11.46 -5.14
N LYS A 83 4.71 -12.12 -5.81
CA LYS A 83 4.59 -12.47 -7.23
C LYS A 83 3.39 -13.39 -7.50
N GLU A 84 3.14 -14.34 -6.61
CA GLU A 84 1.99 -15.24 -6.73
C GLU A 84 0.65 -14.52 -6.53
N LEU A 85 0.58 -13.57 -5.58
CA LEU A 85 -0.60 -12.73 -5.38
C LEU A 85 -0.84 -11.79 -6.56
N GLU A 86 0.20 -11.16 -7.10
CA GLU A 86 0.12 -10.32 -8.30
C GLU A 86 -0.36 -11.13 -9.51
N ALA A 87 0.16 -12.34 -9.71
CA ALA A 87 -0.30 -13.23 -10.78
C ALA A 87 -1.78 -13.64 -10.62
N LYS A 88 -2.22 -13.93 -9.39
CA LYS A 88 -3.63 -14.23 -9.10
C LYS A 88 -4.53 -13.02 -9.35
N GLN A 89 -4.09 -11.83 -8.95
CA GLN A 89 -4.84 -10.59 -9.21
C GLN A 89 -4.95 -10.29 -10.70
N ALA A 90 -3.87 -10.44 -11.47
CA ALA A 90 -3.90 -10.28 -12.92
C ALA A 90 -4.86 -11.28 -13.60
N ALA A 91 -4.88 -12.54 -13.15
CA ALA A 91 -5.80 -13.54 -13.66
C ALA A 91 -7.28 -13.23 -13.34
N ILE A 92 -7.55 -12.70 -12.15
CA ILE A 92 -8.90 -12.26 -11.76
C ILE A 92 -9.35 -11.08 -12.62
N GLN A 93 -8.49 -10.08 -12.81
CA GLN A 93 -8.82 -8.92 -13.65
C GLN A 93 -9.08 -9.31 -15.11
N ALA A 94 -8.29 -10.23 -15.66
CA ALA A 94 -8.51 -10.74 -17.02
C ALA A 94 -9.88 -11.43 -17.15
N LYS A 95 -10.25 -12.28 -16.19
CA LYS A 95 -11.56 -12.95 -16.16
C LYS A 95 -12.72 -11.97 -15.98
N GLN A 96 -12.56 -10.94 -15.15
CA GLN A 96 -13.56 -9.90 -14.96
C GLN A 96 -13.78 -9.10 -16.25
N ALA A 97 -12.71 -8.72 -16.95
CA ALA A 97 -12.79 -8.01 -18.22
C ALA A 97 -13.49 -8.85 -19.32
N GLU A 98 -13.21 -10.16 -19.37
CA GLU A 98 -13.88 -11.07 -20.30
C GLU A 98 -15.38 -11.21 -19.99
N LEU A 99 -15.73 -11.39 -18.72
CA LEU A 99 -17.12 -11.48 -18.28
C LEU A 99 -17.89 -10.19 -18.60
N GLU A 100 -17.27 -9.02 -18.37
CA GLU A 100 -17.88 -7.74 -18.69
C GLU A 100 -18.14 -7.58 -20.20
N ARG A 101 -17.21 -8.03 -21.05
CA ARG A 101 -17.40 -8.03 -22.51
C ARG A 101 -18.58 -8.91 -22.91
N LEU A 102 -18.66 -10.13 -22.38
CA LEU A 102 -19.77 -11.05 -22.65
C LEU A 102 -21.11 -10.48 -22.19
N MET A 103 -21.15 -9.86 -21.01
CA MET A 103 -22.36 -9.20 -20.51
C MET A 103 -22.79 -8.06 -21.44
N ARG A 104 -21.87 -7.20 -21.90
CA ARG A 104 -22.20 -6.12 -22.84
C ARG A 104 -22.81 -6.67 -24.13
N ILE A 105 -22.23 -7.71 -24.72
CA ILE A 105 -22.77 -8.36 -25.92
C ILE A 105 -24.17 -8.91 -25.65
N LYS A 106 -24.35 -9.63 -24.54
CA LYS A 106 -25.66 -10.21 -24.18
C LYS A 106 -26.72 -9.12 -23.99
N THR A 107 -26.40 -8.05 -23.28
CA THR A 107 -27.35 -6.93 -23.09
C THR A 107 -27.72 -6.24 -24.40
N ALA A 108 -26.83 -6.20 -25.39
CA ALA A 108 -27.14 -5.66 -26.70
C ALA A 108 -28.11 -6.59 -27.45
N GLN A 109 -27.84 -7.91 -27.44
CA GLN A 109 -28.71 -8.91 -28.05
C GLN A 109 -30.10 -8.95 -27.41
N ASP A 110 -30.18 -8.87 -26.07
CA ASP A 110 -31.46 -8.87 -25.35
C ASP A 110 -32.28 -7.62 -25.71
N ARG A 111 -31.63 -6.47 -25.96
CA ARG A 111 -32.30 -5.25 -26.43
C ARG A 111 -32.78 -5.35 -27.87
N GLU A 112 -32.04 -6.01 -28.75
CA GLU A 112 -32.48 -6.24 -30.14
C GLU A 112 -33.70 -7.18 -30.15
N ARG A 113 -33.64 -8.31 -29.44
CA ARG A 113 -34.78 -9.22 -29.31
C ARG A 113 -36.03 -8.53 -28.76
N ALA A 114 -35.88 -7.72 -27.71
CA ALA A 114 -37.00 -6.97 -27.16
C ALA A 114 -37.61 -5.94 -28.14
N ARG A 115 -36.82 -5.43 -29.10
CA ARG A 115 -37.34 -4.56 -30.18
C ARG A 115 -38.08 -5.37 -31.23
N ASP A 116 -37.52 -6.52 -31.63
CA ASP A 116 -38.15 -7.41 -32.60
C ASP A 116 -39.49 -7.92 -32.07
N ASP A 117 -39.54 -8.37 -30.81
CA ASP A 117 -40.77 -8.80 -30.13
C ASP A 117 -41.82 -7.66 -30.11
N ALA A 118 -41.41 -6.42 -29.82
CA ALA A 118 -42.32 -5.27 -29.81
C ALA A 118 -42.87 -4.93 -31.22
N ILE A 119 -42.06 -5.09 -32.27
CA ILE A 119 -42.49 -4.90 -33.66
C ILE A 119 -43.49 -6.00 -34.05
N GLU A 120 -43.23 -7.26 -33.67
CA GLU A 120 -44.15 -8.37 -33.92
C GLU A 120 -45.50 -8.14 -33.23
N ASP A 121 -45.49 -7.67 -31.97
CA ASP A 121 -46.71 -7.32 -31.24
C ASP A 121 -47.51 -6.18 -31.92
N GLU A 122 -46.82 -5.14 -32.40
CA GLU A 122 -47.46 -4.04 -33.15
C GLU A 122 -48.05 -4.51 -34.49
N LEU A 123 -47.32 -5.36 -35.22
CA LEU A 123 -47.80 -5.95 -36.46
C LEU A 123 -49.02 -6.85 -36.23
N ALA A 124 -48.99 -7.69 -35.18
CA ALA A 124 -50.13 -8.51 -34.78
C ALA A 124 -51.33 -7.66 -34.33
N ALA A 125 -51.10 -6.52 -33.69
CA ALA A 125 -52.17 -5.59 -33.35
C ALA A 125 -52.77 -4.89 -34.59
N MET A 126 -51.94 -4.53 -35.58
CA MET A 126 -52.42 -3.96 -36.85
C MET A 126 -53.19 -4.98 -37.69
N LYS A 127 -52.71 -6.22 -37.80
CA LYS A 127 -53.41 -7.30 -38.50
C LYS A 127 -54.81 -7.53 -37.93
N ARG A 128 -54.93 -7.56 -36.59
CA ARG A 128 -56.22 -7.68 -35.89
C ARG A 128 -57.16 -6.52 -36.20
N ARG A 129 -56.63 -5.28 -36.29
CA ARG A 129 -57.43 -4.10 -36.63
C ARG A 129 -57.90 -4.08 -38.09
N LEU A 130 -57.15 -4.67 -39.00
CA LEU A 130 -57.46 -4.71 -40.43
C LEU A 130 -58.35 -5.91 -40.83
N GLY A 131 -58.72 -6.78 -39.87
CA GLY A 131 -59.55 -7.96 -40.14
C GLY A 131 -58.85 -9.02 -41.00
N LEU A 132 -57.51 -9.02 -41.02
CA LEU A 132 -56.69 -9.95 -41.81
C LEU A 132 -56.35 -11.26 -41.05
N ASP A 133 -56.93 -11.45 -39.87
CA ASP A 133 -56.71 -12.62 -39.00
C ASP A 133 -57.87 -13.65 -39.04
N GLU A 134 -58.85 -13.48 -39.94
CA GLU A 134 -59.91 -14.47 -40.19
C GLU A 134 -59.72 -15.13 -41.57
N ASP A 135 -58.96 -16.23 -41.59
CA ASP A 135 -59.11 -17.41 -42.48
C ASP A 135 -58.32 -18.61 -41.88
#